data_AF-A0A0Q6A1T3-F1
#
_entry.id   AF-A0A0Q6A1T3-F1
#
_cell.length_a   1.000
_cell.length_b   1.000
_cell.length_c   1.000
_cell.angle_alpha   90.00
_cell.angle_beta   90.00
_cell.angle_gamma   90.00
#
_symmetry.space_group_name_H-M   'P 1'
#
loop_
_entity.id
_entity.type
_entity.pdbx_description
1 polymer ?
#
loop_
_entity_poly.entity_id
_entity_poly.type
_entity_poly.pdbx_seq_one_letter_code
_entity_poly.pdbx_strand_id
1 'polypeptide(L)'
;MEYNYFHGAILIDRDYDFSKKFIIQEMIKKKYYYFHPNIFSLGESEYPYYYENILVSFGRTAKYFVDNENELKVFLNEFEDILNNLDFETAQIIVQASYADYKLFWINKEKLLNNPGDLLKTTLQYFEENQIRYYETEKLYFGFGEVDLFTGYVFDKYDDEKLLDFDRKYPSFVYP
;
A
#
# COMPACT_ATOMS: atom_id res chain seq x y z
N MET A 1 23.82 -3.82 3.42
CA MET A 1 23.15 -4.07 4.73
C MET A 1 22.55 -5.47 4.70
N GLU A 2 22.57 -6.20 5.82
CA GLU A 2 21.99 -7.57 5.91
C GLU A 2 20.49 -7.58 6.28
N TYR A 3 19.88 -6.40 6.44
CA TYR A 3 18.50 -6.25 6.88
C TYR A 3 17.76 -5.34 5.90
N ASN A 4 16.64 -5.84 5.38
CA ASN A 4 15.65 -5.04 4.70
C ASN A 4 14.56 -4.72 5.72
N TYR A 5 13.85 -3.62 5.55
CA TYR A 5 12.66 -3.34 6.34
C TYR A 5 11.61 -2.65 5.48
N PHE A 6 10.37 -2.76 5.91
CA PHE A 6 9.30 -1.96 5.34
C PHE A 6 8.47 -1.37 6.46
N HIS A 7 7.89 -0.22 6.16
CA HIS A 7 6.87 0.38 6.98
C HIS A 7 5.84 1.04 6.09
N GLY A 8 4.64 1.26 6.62
CA GLY A 8 3.55 1.77 5.84
C GLY A 8 2.40 2.23 6.69
N ALA A 9 1.38 2.70 6.02
CA ALA A 9 0.12 3.04 6.66
C ALA A 9 -1.05 2.81 5.71
N ILE A 10 -2.20 2.49 6.31
CA ILE A 10 -3.48 2.29 5.64
C ILE A 10 -4.45 3.31 6.22
N LEU A 11 -5.06 4.13 5.37
CA LEU A 11 -6.17 4.99 5.74
C LEU A 11 -7.47 4.18 5.64
N ILE A 12 -8.04 3.87 6.78
CA ILE A 12 -9.34 3.23 6.94
C ILE A 12 -10.42 4.31 6.92
N ASP A 13 -11.52 4.07 6.21
CA ASP A 13 -12.70 4.93 6.20
C ASP A 13 -13.51 4.75 7.49
N ARG A 14 -14.70 4.13 7.44
CA ARG A 14 -15.62 4.10 8.58
C ARG A 14 -15.60 2.78 9.33
N ASP A 15 -15.38 1.65 8.66
CA ASP A 15 -15.50 0.34 9.29
C ASP A 15 -14.19 -0.15 9.92
N TYR A 16 -13.75 0.59 10.94
CA TYR A 16 -12.54 0.25 11.68
C TYR A 16 -12.69 -1.03 12.51
N ASP A 17 -13.85 -1.29 13.10
CA ASP A 17 -14.05 -2.50 13.90
C ASP A 17 -13.97 -3.77 13.05
N PHE A 18 -14.54 -3.75 11.84
CA PHE A 18 -14.38 -4.86 10.88
C PHE A 18 -12.92 -5.00 10.45
N SER A 19 -12.28 -3.88 10.08
CA SER A 19 -10.88 -3.84 9.66
C SER A 19 -9.94 -4.39 10.75
N LYS A 20 -10.12 -3.93 11.99
CA LYS A 20 -9.39 -4.40 13.18
C LYS A 20 -9.62 -5.89 13.42
N LYS A 21 -10.87 -6.36 13.30
CA LYS A 21 -11.20 -7.78 13.48
C LYS A 21 -10.49 -8.65 12.44
N PHE A 22 -10.48 -8.25 11.17
CA PHE A 22 -9.73 -8.96 10.13
C PHE A 22 -8.24 -9.04 10.49
N ILE A 23 -7.64 -7.91 10.83
CA ILE A 23 -6.20 -7.84 11.16
C ILE A 23 -5.86 -8.75 12.33
N ILE A 24 -6.60 -8.69 13.43
CA ILE A 24 -6.27 -9.43 14.66
C ILE A 24 -6.60 -10.93 14.54
N GLN A 25 -7.71 -11.29 13.88
CA GLN A 25 -8.29 -12.64 13.99
C GLN A 25 -8.14 -13.47 12.71
N GLU A 26 -8.25 -12.85 11.53
CA GLU A 26 -8.31 -13.59 10.26
C GLU A 26 -6.95 -13.68 9.58
N MET A 27 -6.13 -12.62 9.65
CA MET A 27 -4.78 -12.63 9.06
C MET A 27 -3.88 -13.75 9.61
N ILE A 28 -4.03 -14.15 10.88
CA ILE A 28 -3.28 -15.29 11.46
C ILE A 28 -3.56 -16.58 10.68
N LYS A 29 -4.80 -16.77 10.20
CA LYS A 29 -5.22 -17.97 9.48
C LYS A 29 -4.68 -18.00 8.04
N LYS A 30 -4.41 -16.83 7.46
CA LYS A 30 -3.89 -16.67 6.09
C LYS A 30 -2.45 -17.13 5.95
N LYS A 31 -1.67 -17.13 7.04
CA LYS A 31 -0.25 -17.55 7.07
C LYS A 31 0.62 -16.78 6.06
N TYR A 32 0.40 -15.47 5.94
CA TYR A 32 1.25 -14.61 5.13
C TYR A 32 2.72 -14.70 5.56
N TYR A 33 3.62 -14.66 4.60
CA TYR A 33 5.06 -14.67 4.82
C TYR A 33 5.54 -13.32 5.38
N TYR A 34 5.03 -12.20 4.85
CA TYR A 34 5.54 -10.86 5.15
C TYR A 34 4.70 -10.11 6.19
N PHE A 35 3.39 -10.34 6.24
CA PHE A 35 2.48 -9.57 7.07
C PHE A 35 1.92 -10.38 8.24
N HIS A 36 2.40 -10.11 9.45
CA HIS A 36 1.85 -10.70 10.68
C HIS A 36 1.04 -9.65 11.44
N PRO A 37 -0.12 -9.96 12.05
CA PRO A 37 -0.97 -8.97 12.73
C PRO A 37 -0.25 -8.05 13.71
N ASN A 38 0.71 -8.61 14.46
CA ASN A 38 1.49 -7.87 15.46
C ASN A 38 2.37 -6.74 14.90
N ILE A 39 2.52 -6.62 13.57
CA ILE A 39 3.27 -5.51 12.97
C ILE A 39 2.40 -4.26 12.79
N PHE A 40 1.09 -4.37 12.98
CA PHE A 40 0.12 -3.28 12.83
C PHE A 40 -0.14 -2.59 14.17
N SER A 41 -0.13 -1.27 14.15
CA SER A 41 -0.47 -0.41 15.29
C SER A 41 -1.97 -0.13 15.30
N LEU A 42 -2.71 -0.85 16.14
CA LEU A 42 -4.17 -0.79 16.22
C LEU A 42 -4.69 0.01 17.44
N GLY A 43 -3.86 0.85 18.07
CA GLY A 43 -4.30 1.80 19.10
C GLY A 43 -5.03 1.18 20.29
N GLU A 44 -4.45 0.17 20.95
CA GLU A 44 -5.16 -0.67 21.94
C GLU A 44 -5.55 0.02 23.26
N SER A 45 -5.00 1.19 23.59
CA SER A 45 -5.21 1.81 24.91
C SER A 45 -6.27 2.92 24.96
N GLU A 46 -6.72 3.47 23.83
CA GLU A 46 -7.73 4.53 23.79
C GLU A 46 -8.64 4.30 22.59
N TYR A 47 -9.97 4.35 22.77
CA TYR A 47 -10.87 4.45 21.63
C TYR A 47 -10.60 5.80 21.00
N PRO A 48 -10.03 5.87 19.81
CA PRO A 48 -9.45 7.14 19.43
C PRO A 48 -10.58 8.03 18.94
N TYR A 49 -10.57 9.28 19.41
CA TYR A 49 -11.56 10.28 19.03
C TYR A 49 -11.29 10.73 17.60
N TYR A 50 -11.82 9.99 16.63
CA TYR A 50 -11.71 10.32 15.22
C TYR A 50 -13.02 10.92 14.72
N TYR A 51 -12.91 12.00 13.94
CA TYR A 51 -14.07 12.62 13.30
C TYR A 51 -14.38 12.02 11.92
N GLU A 52 -13.42 11.38 11.24
CA GLU A 52 -13.56 10.90 9.85
C GLU A 52 -12.83 9.56 9.60
N ASN A 53 -11.54 9.57 9.25
CA ASN A 53 -10.76 8.39 8.84
C ASN A 53 -9.72 7.95 9.89
N ILE A 54 -9.35 6.67 9.89
CA ILE A 54 -8.42 6.06 10.85
C ILE A 54 -7.14 5.60 10.17
N LEU A 55 -6.00 6.05 10.69
CA LEU A 55 -4.70 5.63 10.18
C LEU A 55 -4.19 4.40 10.95
N VAL A 56 -3.99 3.29 10.24
CA VAL A 56 -3.31 2.10 10.77
C VAL A 56 -1.89 2.07 10.22
N SER A 57 -0.90 2.36 11.06
CA SER A 57 0.51 2.22 10.70
C SER A 57 1.03 0.81 10.96
N PHE A 58 2.06 0.41 10.21
CA PHE A 58 2.70 -0.89 10.39
C PHE A 58 4.16 -0.87 9.98
N GLY A 59 4.94 -1.84 10.47
CA GLY A 59 6.32 -2.00 10.02
C GLY A 59 7.00 -3.26 10.54
N ARG A 60 7.97 -3.75 9.75
CA ARG A 60 8.70 -4.98 10.04
C ARG A 60 10.12 -4.92 9.51
N THR A 61 11.07 -5.43 10.29
CA THR A 61 12.40 -5.80 9.81
C THR A 61 12.40 -7.27 9.41
N ALA A 62 12.96 -7.58 8.23
CA ALA A 62 13.10 -8.95 7.76
C ALA A 62 14.47 -9.15 7.08
N LYS A 63 15.00 -10.36 7.18
CA LYS A 63 16.25 -10.74 6.52
C LYS A 63 15.90 -11.18 5.10
N TYR A 64 16.31 -10.40 4.11
CA TYR A 64 16.11 -10.64 2.66
C TYR A 64 14.62 -10.83 2.29
N PHE A 65 13.98 -9.77 1.80
CA PHE A 65 12.66 -9.85 1.17
C PHE A 65 12.61 -8.92 -0.04
N VAL A 66 11.75 -9.27 -0.99
CA VAL A 66 11.62 -8.69 -2.33
C VAL A 66 12.87 -8.81 -3.21
N ASP A 67 13.83 -9.68 -2.88
CA ASP A 67 15.12 -9.76 -3.58
C ASP A 67 14.98 -10.21 -5.06
N ASN A 68 13.87 -10.86 -5.40
CA ASN A 68 13.51 -11.30 -6.75
C ASN A 68 12.02 -11.07 -7.07
N GLU A 69 11.67 -11.25 -8.34
CA GLU A 69 10.31 -11.02 -8.85
C GLU A 69 9.23 -11.85 -8.16
N ASN A 70 9.53 -13.11 -7.81
CA ASN A 70 8.55 -13.96 -7.16
C ASN A 70 8.27 -13.47 -5.73
N GLU A 71 9.32 -13.06 -5.00
CA GLU A 71 9.16 -12.48 -3.67
C GLU A 71 8.39 -11.18 -3.70
N LEU A 72 8.67 -10.30 -4.68
CA LEU A 72 7.91 -9.07 -4.91
C LEU A 72 6.43 -9.38 -5.20
N LYS A 73 6.14 -10.34 -6.09
CA LYS A 73 4.76 -10.74 -6.39
C LYS A 73 4.04 -11.29 -5.16
N VAL A 74 4.69 -12.14 -4.35
CA VAL A 74 4.12 -12.64 -3.09
C VAL A 74 3.86 -11.47 -2.14
N PHE A 75 4.80 -10.53 -2.01
CA PHE A 75 4.64 -9.35 -1.17
C PHE A 75 3.43 -8.50 -1.57
N LEU A 76 3.31 -8.17 -2.87
CA LEU A 76 2.19 -7.40 -3.40
C LEU A 76 0.86 -8.13 -3.21
N ASN A 77 0.81 -9.44 -3.53
CA ASN A 77 -0.40 -10.25 -3.38
C ASN A 77 -0.87 -10.37 -1.94
N GLU A 78 0.05 -10.55 -0.99
CA GLU A 78 -0.32 -10.61 0.43
C GLU A 78 -0.87 -9.27 0.91
N PHE A 79 -0.24 -8.18 0.52
CA PHE A 79 -0.71 -6.86 0.90
C PHE A 79 -2.07 -6.52 0.28
N GLU A 80 -2.28 -6.87 -0.99
CA GLU A 80 -3.56 -6.65 -1.65
C GLU A 80 -4.68 -7.55 -1.13
N ASP A 81 -4.38 -8.79 -0.74
CA ASP A 81 -5.36 -9.62 -0.02
C ASP A 81 -5.74 -8.98 1.32
N ILE A 82 -4.78 -8.36 2.02
CA ILE A 82 -5.10 -7.57 3.23
C ILE A 82 -6.02 -6.41 2.86
N LEU A 83 -5.62 -5.55 1.92
CA LEU A 83 -6.40 -4.38 1.49
C LEU A 83 -7.82 -4.75 1.04
N ASN A 84 -7.99 -5.83 0.30
CA ASN A 84 -9.29 -6.32 -0.17
C ASN A 84 -10.23 -6.79 0.96
N ASN A 85 -9.72 -6.97 2.18
CA ASN A 85 -10.50 -7.32 3.37
C ASN A 85 -10.61 -6.15 4.37
N LEU A 86 -10.20 -4.94 3.98
CA LEU A 86 -10.31 -3.72 4.80
C LEU A 86 -11.19 -2.68 4.11
N ASP A 87 -11.84 -1.83 4.90
CA ASP A 87 -12.59 -0.67 4.40
C ASP A 87 -11.65 0.53 4.19
N PHE A 88 -10.65 0.37 3.32
CA PHE A 88 -9.59 1.36 3.14
C PHE A 88 -9.83 2.32 1.97
N GLU A 89 -9.24 3.51 2.04
CA GLU A 89 -9.21 4.51 0.97
C GLU A 89 -7.88 4.50 0.23
N THR A 90 -6.80 4.77 0.97
CA THR A 90 -5.44 4.85 0.44
C THR A 90 -4.50 4.09 1.36
N ALA A 91 -3.48 3.45 0.79
CA ALA A 91 -2.41 2.83 1.55
C ALA A 91 -1.06 3.16 0.93
N GLN A 92 -0.01 3.17 1.74
CA GLN A 92 1.36 3.25 1.27
C GLN A 92 2.28 2.28 1.99
N ILE A 93 3.31 1.84 1.28
CA ILE A 93 4.45 1.10 1.84
C ILE A 93 5.74 1.74 1.33
N ILE A 94 6.65 1.99 2.27
CA ILE A 94 8.05 2.29 2.01
C ILE A 94 8.85 1.03 2.33
N VAL A 95 9.50 0.48 1.32
CA VAL A 95 10.44 -0.64 1.42
C VAL A 95 11.85 -0.08 1.35
N GLN A 96 12.68 -0.43 2.32
CA GLN A 96 14.09 -0.09 2.33
C GLN A 96 14.89 -1.38 2.30
N ALA A 97 15.34 -1.73 1.11
CA ALA A 97 16.11 -2.92 0.85
C ALA A 97 17.58 -2.57 0.63
N SER A 98 18.48 -3.53 0.82
CA SER A 98 19.91 -3.29 0.69
C SER A 98 20.36 -2.80 -0.69
N TYR A 99 19.52 -2.96 -1.72
CA TYR A 99 19.81 -2.65 -3.11
C TYR A 99 18.94 -1.52 -3.69
N ALA A 100 17.85 -1.14 -3.03
CA ALA A 100 16.94 -0.08 -3.48
C ALA A 100 15.92 0.28 -2.39
N ASP A 101 15.44 1.52 -2.45
CA ASP A 101 14.28 1.96 -1.67
C ASP A 101 13.07 2.08 -2.62
N TYR A 102 11.95 1.47 -2.24
CA TYR A 102 10.68 1.55 -2.98
C TYR A 102 9.63 2.31 -2.17
N LYS A 103 8.90 3.21 -2.82
CA LYS A 103 7.71 3.88 -2.29
C LYS A 103 6.55 3.46 -3.17
N LEU A 104 5.59 2.78 -2.56
CA LEU A 104 4.50 2.10 -3.23
C LEU A 104 3.19 2.61 -2.64
N PHE A 105 2.20 2.86 -3.49
CA PHE A 105 0.88 3.28 -3.04
C PHE A 105 -0.24 2.43 -3.63
N TRP A 106 -1.36 2.40 -2.93
CA TRP A 106 -2.62 1.79 -3.37
C TRP A 106 -3.76 2.77 -3.12
N ILE A 107 -4.67 2.89 -4.08
CA ILE A 107 -5.90 3.67 -3.97
C ILE A 107 -7.10 2.78 -4.30
N ASN A 108 -8.12 2.80 -3.46
CA ASN A 108 -9.35 2.04 -3.64
C ASN A 108 -10.27 2.74 -4.66
N LYS A 109 -10.54 2.06 -5.78
CA LYS A 109 -11.38 2.58 -6.88
C LYS A 109 -12.83 2.80 -6.46
N GLU A 110 -13.37 1.91 -5.61
CA GLU A 110 -14.75 2.03 -5.14
C GLU A 110 -14.93 3.29 -4.28
N LYS A 111 -13.91 3.65 -3.50
CA LYS A 111 -13.92 4.89 -2.69
C LYS A 111 -13.87 6.14 -3.57
N LEU A 112 -13.10 6.12 -4.65
CA LEU A 112 -13.09 7.22 -5.63
C LEU A 112 -14.43 7.37 -6.37
N LEU A 113 -15.05 6.25 -6.77
CA LEU A 113 -16.33 6.23 -7.48
C LEU A 113 -17.50 6.73 -6.63
N ASN A 114 -17.49 6.40 -5.35
CA ASN A 114 -18.57 6.75 -4.42
C ASN A 114 -18.39 8.14 -3.78
N ASN A 115 -17.28 8.85 -4.06
CA ASN A 115 -17.03 10.18 -3.54
C ASN A 115 -17.75 11.27 -4.38
N PRO A 116 -18.31 12.32 -3.78
CA PRO A 116 -18.87 13.44 -4.53
C PRO A 116 -17.81 14.17 -5.35
N GLY A 117 -18.16 14.62 -6.56
CA GLY A 117 -17.33 15.58 -7.31
C GLY A 117 -16.35 14.99 -8.33
N ASP A 118 -16.71 13.90 -9.02
CA ASP A 118 -15.93 13.31 -10.13
C ASP A 118 -14.46 13.02 -9.76
N LEU A 119 -14.24 12.62 -8.50
CA LEU A 119 -12.91 12.43 -7.91
C LEU A 119 -12.07 11.43 -8.71
N LEU A 120 -12.68 10.35 -9.20
CA LEU A 120 -12.02 9.39 -10.07
C LEU A 120 -11.39 10.06 -11.29
N LYS A 121 -12.15 10.90 -12.01
CA LYS A 121 -11.65 11.59 -13.19
C LYS A 121 -10.52 12.55 -12.83
N THR A 122 -10.65 13.28 -11.73
CA THR A 122 -9.59 14.18 -11.25
C THR A 122 -8.31 13.41 -10.90
N THR A 123 -8.42 12.27 -10.22
CA THR A 123 -7.27 11.41 -9.89
C THR A 123 -6.58 10.88 -11.15
N LEU A 124 -7.35 10.38 -12.13
CA LEU A 124 -6.79 9.87 -13.38
C LEU A 124 -6.12 10.97 -14.22
N GLN A 125 -6.76 12.14 -14.32
CA GLN A 125 -6.17 13.29 -14.98
C GLN A 125 -4.86 13.72 -14.30
N TYR A 126 -4.84 13.75 -12.96
CA TYR A 126 -3.65 14.04 -12.20
C TYR A 126 -2.52 13.03 -12.47
N PHE A 127 -2.81 11.73 -12.53
CA PHE A 127 -1.81 10.71 -12.86
C PHE A 127 -1.23 10.90 -14.26
N GLU A 128 -2.06 11.23 -15.24
CA GLU A 128 -1.61 11.51 -16.61
C GLU A 128 -0.74 12.77 -16.67
N GLU A 129 -1.20 13.89 -16.11
CA GLU A 129 -0.48 15.17 -16.11
C GLU A 129 0.88 15.07 -15.40
N ASN A 130 0.95 14.27 -14.34
CA ASN A 130 2.18 14.07 -13.57
C ASN A 130 2.98 12.86 -14.02
N GLN A 131 2.55 12.13 -15.06
CA GLN A 131 3.23 10.94 -15.59
C GLN A 131 3.53 9.90 -14.48
N ILE A 132 2.57 9.68 -13.59
CA ILE A 132 2.70 8.70 -12.52
C ILE A 132 2.67 7.31 -13.14
N ARG A 133 3.67 6.47 -12.85
CA ARG A 133 3.60 5.05 -13.23
C ARG A 133 2.69 4.31 -12.24
N TYR A 134 1.60 3.76 -12.74
CA TYR A 134 0.66 2.95 -11.98
C TYR A 134 0.14 1.78 -12.82
N TYR A 135 -0.44 0.81 -12.14
CA TYR A 135 -1.17 -0.34 -12.66
C TYR A 135 -2.59 -0.31 -12.10
N GLU A 136 -3.51 -0.92 -12.83
CA GLU A 136 -4.93 -0.94 -12.49
C GLU A 136 -5.43 -2.38 -12.40
N THR A 137 -6.13 -2.69 -11.32
CA THR A 137 -6.97 -3.89 -11.20
C THR A 137 -8.45 -3.49 -11.24
N GLU A 138 -9.35 -4.47 -11.09
CA GLU A 138 -10.78 -4.21 -10.92
C GLU A 138 -11.04 -3.24 -9.75
N LYS A 139 -10.31 -3.40 -8.64
CA LYS A 139 -10.57 -2.69 -7.38
C LYS A 139 -9.56 -1.60 -7.04
N LEU A 140 -8.33 -1.68 -7.53
CA LEU A 140 -7.22 -0.88 -7.04
C LEU A 140 -6.47 -0.15 -8.15
N TYR A 141 -5.95 1.03 -7.81
CA TYR A 141 -4.78 1.61 -8.48
C TYR A 141 -3.55 1.35 -7.61
N PHE A 142 -2.53 0.71 -8.17
CA PHE A 142 -1.23 0.49 -7.52
C PHE A 142 -0.16 1.28 -8.26
N GLY A 143 0.71 2.02 -7.57
CA GLY A 143 1.74 2.79 -8.26
C GLY A 143 2.97 3.10 -7.43
N PHE A 144 3.89 3.84 -8.06
CA PHE A 144 5.17 4.22 -7.49
C PHE A 144 5.19 5.70 -7.10
N GLY A 145 5.72 5.96 -5.90
CA GLY A 145 5.88 7.29 -5.34
C GLY A 145 5.31 7.40 -3.92
N GLU A 146 5.55 8.54 -3.29
CA GLU A 146 4.95 8.87 -2.00
C GLU A 146 3.59 9.52 -2.20
N VAL A 147 2.56 8.92 -1.61
CA VAL A 147 1.18 9.39 -1.70
C VAL A 147 0.79 10.09 -0.40
N ASP A 148 0.09 11.21 -0.52
CA ASP A 148 -0.65 11.78 0.59
C ASP A 148 -1.89 10.90 0.84
N LEU A 149 -1.95 10.26 2.00
CA LEU A 149 -2.96 9.24 2.28
C LEU A 149 -4.40 9.77 2.27
N PHE A 150 -4.60 11.05 2.60
CA PHE A 150 -5.93 11.65 2.68
C PHE A 150 -6.43 12.16 1.32
N THR A 151 -5.51 12.66 0.48
CA THR A 151 -5.87 13.24 -0.82
C THR A 151 -5.66 12.29 -1.99
N GLY A 152 -4.82 11.26 -1.83
CA GLY A 152 -4.42 10.35 -2.90
C GLY A 152 -3.42 10.96 -3.89
N TYR A 153 -2.91 12.17 -3.64
CA TYR A 153 -1.95 12.84 -4.53
C TYR A 153 -0.51 12.37 -4.29
N VAL A 154 0.25 12.21 -5.37
CA VAL A 154 1.61 11.66 -5.36
C VAL A 154 2.63 12.80 -5.40
N PHE A 155 3.14 13.21 -4.24
CA PHE A 155 4.02 14.38 -4.14
C PHE A 155 5.51 14.07 -4.38
N ASP A 156 5.95 12.83 -4.19
CA ASP A 156 7.30 12.36 -4.55
C ASP A 156 7.19 11.21 -5.54
N LYS A 157 6.92 11.54 -6.80
CA LYS A 157 6.86 10.57 -7.89
C LYS A 157 8.24 10.05 -8.24
N TYR A 158 8.30 8.85 -8.80
CA TYR A 158 9.55 8.31 -9.29
C TYR A 158 9.94 9.00 -10.60
N ASP A 159 11.20 9.38 -10.71
CA ASP A 159 11.78 9.81 -11.97
C ASP A 159 12.08 8.59 -12.87
N ASP A 160 12.40 8.86 -14.13
CA ASP A 160 12.68 7.82 -15.12
C ASP A 160 13.86 6.93 -14.70
N GLU A 161 14.85 7.47 -13.99
CA GLU A 161 16.02 6.72 -13.53
C GLU A 161 15.64 5.67 -12.48
N LYS A 162 14.86 6.06 -11.45
CA LYS A 162 14.36 5.12 -10.44
C LYS A 162 13.45 4.05 -11.04
N LEU A 163 12.60 4.43 -12.00
CA LEU A 163 11.74 3.48 -12.70
C LEU A 163 12.55 2.48 -13.55
N LEU A 164 13.59 2.96 -14.24
CA LEU A 164 14.49 2.10 -15.01
C LEU A 164 15.27 1.14 -14.10
N ASP A 165 15.67 1.57 -12.91
CA ASP A 165 16.34 0.71 -11.95
C ASP A 165 15.41 -0.38 -11.39
N PHE A 166 14.13 -0.06 -11.17
CA PHE A 166 13.11 -1.06 -10.88
C PHE A 166 12.98 -2.07 -12.03
N ASP A 167 12.85 -1.58 -13.28
CA ASP A 167 12.71 -2.43 -14.46
C ASP A 167 13.95 -3.33 -14.69
N ARG A 168 15.16 -2.83 -14.39
CA ARG A 168 16.39 -3.65 -14.45
C ARG A 168 16.43 -4.73 -13.39
N LYS A 169 15.93 -4.43 -12.19
CA LYS A 169 15.89 -5.38 -11.08
C LYS A 169 14.83 -6.47 -11.30
N TYR A 170 13.70 -6.11 -11.91
CA TYR A 170 12.58 -6.99 -12.18
C TYR A 170 12.16 -6.95 -13.66
N PRO A 171 13.03 -7.41 -14.58
CA PRO A 171 12.83 -7.23 -16.03
C PRO A 171 11.63 -7.98 -16.62
N SER A 172 11.13 -8.99 -15.92
CA SER A 172 9.92 -9.76 -16.28
C SER A 172 8.78 -9.49 -15.30
N PHE A 173 8.81 -8.37 -14.59
CA PHE A 173 7.72 -7.97 -13.71
C PHE A 173 6.43 -7.79 -14.52
N VAL A 174 5.43 -8.53 -14.09
CA VAL A 174 4.04 -8.36 -14.49
C VAL A 174 3.29 -8.19 -13.18
N TYR A 175 2.60 -7.05 -13.03
CA TYR A 175 1.78 -6.78 -11.88
C TYR A 175 0.72 -7.90 -11.74
N PRO A 176 0.61 -8.54 -10.55
CA PRO A 176 -0.16 -9.76 -10.38
C PRO A 176 -1.68 -9.58 -10.49
#